data_AF-A0A7C2QRH1-F1
#
_entry.id   AF-A0A7C2QRH1-F1
#
_cell.length_a   1.000
_cell.length_b   1.000
_cell.length_c   1.000
_cell.angle_alpha   90.00
_cell.angle_beta   90.00
_cell.angle_gamma   90.00
#
_symmetry.space_group_name_H-M   'P 1'
#
loop_
_entity.id
_entity.type
_entity.pdbx_description
1 polymer ?
#
loop_
_entity_poly.entity_id
_entity_poly.type
_entity_poly.pdbx_seq_one_letter_code
_entity_poly.pdbx_strand_id
1 'polypeptide(L)' 'MKLAIQENLLPGRTLAEKLAAAERLGFEGGEFWGHGIRARVKEIKDALSR' A
#
# COMPACT_ATOMS: atom_id res chain seq x y z
N MET A 1 -18.30 -0.74 -4.92
CA MET A 1 -17.95 -1.30 -3.60
C MET A 1 -16.46 -1.11 -3.44
N LYS A 2 -15.99 -0.46 -2.37
CA LYS A 2 -14.57 -0.16 -2.20
C LYS A 2 -13.85 -1.36 -1.60
N LEU A 3 -12.88 -1.91 -2.33
CA LEU A 3 -12.09 -3.06 -1.89
C LEU A 3 -10.71 -2.63 -1.43
N ALA A 4 -10.22 -3.28 -0.37
CA ALA A 4 -8.86 -3.10 0.14
C ALA A 4 -8.10 -4.43 0.17
N ILE A 5 -6.77 -4.34 0.18
CA ILE A 5 -5.87 -5.50 0.21
C ILE A 5 -4.71 -5.27 1.18
N GLN A 6 -4.29 -6.31 1.89
CA GLN A 6 -3.12 -6.25 2.79
C GLN A 6 -1.81 -6.07 2.01
N GLU A 7 -0.91 -5.21 2.51
CA GLU A 7 0.37 -4.86 1.85
C GLU A 7 1.23 -6.10 1.50
N ASN A 8 1.16 -7.17 2.29
CA ASN A 8 1.93 -8.40 2.08
C ASN A 8 1.33 -9.32 1.00
N LEU A 9 0.09 -9.09 0.56
CA LEU A 9 -0.54 -9.86 -0.52
C LEU A 9 -0.31 -9.22 -1.90
N LEU A 10 0.13 -7.96 -1.93
CA LEU A 10 0.42 -7.25 -3.16
C LEU A 10 1.75 -7.72 -3.77
N PRO A 11 1.80 -8.05 -5.07
CA PRO A 11 3.05 -8.34 -5.75
C PRO A 11 3.89 -7.07 -5.88
N GLY A 12 5.20 -7.21 -5.71
CA GLY A 12 6.15 -6.09 -5.79
C GLY A 12 7.20 -6.15 -4.68
N ARG A 13 8.37 -5.58 -4.96
CA ARG A 13 9.52 -5.52 -4.04
C ARG A 13 9.55 -4.21 -3.25
N THR A 14 9.01 -3.14 -3.81
CA THR A 14 8.94 -1.81 -3.17
C THR A 14 7.49 -1.42 -2.87
N LEU A 15 7.29 -0.48 -1.95
CA LEU A 15 5.96 0.05 -1.66
C LEU A 15 5.29 0.64 -2.91
N ALA A 16 6.05 1.36 -3.74
CA ALA A 16 5.55 1.94 -4.98
C ALA A 16 5.06 0.87 -5.98
N GLU A 17 5.83 -0.21 -6.16
CA GLU A 17 5.42 -1.34 -7.01
C GLU A 17 4.14 -2.01 -6.51
N LYS A 18 4.02 -2.18 -5.18
CA LYS A 18 2.84 -2.77 -4.56
C LYS A 18 1.60 -1.89 -4.74
N LEU A 19 1.72 -0.59 -4.54
CA LEU A 19 0.61 0.35 -4.74
C LEU A 19 0.15 0.38 -6.21
N ALA A 20 1.10 0.43 -7.16
CA ALA A 20 0.78 0.33 -8.58
C ALA A 20 0.09 -1.01 -8.94
N ALA A 21 0.49 -2.11 -8.30
CA ALA A 21 -0.20 -3.39 -8.45
C ALA A 21 -1.62 -3.35 -7.87
N ALA A 22 -1.84 -2.69 -6.73
CA ALA A 22 -3.17 -2.52 -6.13
C ALA A 22 -4.12 -1.79 -7.08
N GLU A 23 -3.68 -0.67 -7.65
CA GLU A 23 -4.44 0.11 -8.62
C GLU A 23 -4.80 -0.71 -9.86
N ARG A 24 -3.81 -1.40 -10.45
CA ARG A 24 -4.03 -2.26 -11.62
C ARG A 24 -5.01 -3.40 -11.36
N LEU A 25 -5.07 -3.91 -10.13
CA LEU A 25 -5.97 -4.98 -9.71
C LEU A 25 -7.35 -4.46 -9.28
N GLY A 26 -7.57 -3.14 -9.25
CA GLY A 26 -8.86 -2.53 -8.92
C GLY A 26 -9.13 -2.36 -7.42
N PHE A 27 -8.10 -2.38 -6.59
CA PHE A 27 -8.24 -2.04 -5.16
C PHE A 27 -8.21 -0.53 -4.96
N GLU A 28 -9.06 -0.04 -4.05
CA GLU A 28 -9.17 1.37 -3.67
C GLU A 28 -8.46 1.68 -2.34
N GLY A 29 -7.93 0.66 -1.66
CA GLY A 29 -7.25 0.81 -0.37
C GLY A 29 -6.18 -0.26 -0.11
N GLY A 30 -5.20 0.11 0.71
CA GLY A 30 -4.18 -0.79 1.24
C GLY A 30 -4.25 -0.88 2.76
N GLU A 31 -4.14 -2.08 3.30
CA GLU A 31 -4.04 -2.33 4.75
C GLU A 31 -2.58 -2.57 5.14
N PHE A 32 -2.07 -1.72 6.03
CA PHE A 32 -0.71 -1.78 6.54
C PHE A 32 -0.67 -2.41 7.93
N TRP A 33 0.35 -3.22 8.19
CA TRP A 33 0.58 -3.79 9.52
C TRP A 33 0.89 -2.71 10.55
N GLY A 34 0.24 -2.77 11.71
CA GLY A 34 0.39 -1.76 12.77
C GLY A 34 1.76 -1.77 13.45
N HIS A 35 2.46 -2.91 13.45
CA HIS A 35 3.78 -3.00 14.05
C HIS A 35 4.79 -2.15 13.27
N GLY A 36 5.44 -1.20 13.95
CA GLY A 36 6.40 -0.28 13.32
C GLY A 36 5.77 0.82 12.44
N ILE A 37 4.44 0.94 12.38
CA ILE A 37 3.76 1.86 11.44
C ILE A 37 4.18 3.32 11.63
N ARG A 38 4.46 3.75 12.86
CA ARG A 38 4.91 5.11 13.18
C ARG A 38 6.18 5.50 12.41
N ALA A 39 7.11 4.57 12.24
CA ALA A 39 8.36 4.81 11.49
C ALA A 39 8.13 4.88 9.97
N ARG A 40 7.03 4.29 9.48
CA ARG A 40 6.69 4.21 8.06
C ARG A 40 5.69 5.28 7.59
N VAL A 41 5.12 6.07 8.49
CA VAL A 41 4.13 7.11 8.13
C VAL A 41 4.64 8.03 7.02
N LYS A 42 5.90 8.47 7.09
CA LYS A 42 6.49 9.33 6.06
C LYS A 42 6.59 8.61 4.71
N GLU A 43 7.15 7.40 4.70
CA GLU A 43 7.27 6.55 3.50
C GLU A 43 5.91 6.36 2.82
N ILE A 44 4.88 6.02 3.60
CA ILE A 44 3.52 5.77 3.09
C ILE A 44 2.92 7.05 2.51
N LYS A 45 3.03 8.18 3.20
CA LYS A 45 2.51 9.47 2.70
C LYS A 45 3.21 9.91 1.41
N ASP A 46 4.54 9.79 1.36
CA ASP A 46 5.32 10.13 0.17
C ASP A 46 4.93 9.24 -1.02
N ALA A 47 4.60 7.97 -0.78
CA ALA A 47 4.15 7.04 -1.83
C ALA A 47 2.72 7.34 -2.33
N LEU A 48 1.83 7.80 -1.45
CA LEU A 48 0.42 8.12 -1.77
C LEU A 48 0.21 9.53 -2.34
N SER A 49 1.21 10.40 -2.29
CA SER A 49 1.10 11.79 -2.77
C SER A 49 1.50 11.96 -4.24
N ARG A 50 1.54 10.85 -4.99
CA ARG A 50 1.98 10.79 -6.39
C ARG A 50 0.80 10.87 -7.35
#